data_AF-A0A3N9WJW9-F1
#
_entry.id   AF-A0A3N9WJW9-F1
#
_cell.length_a   1.000
_cell.length_b   1.000
_cell.length_c   1.000
_cell.angle_alpha   90.00
_cell.angle_beta   90.00
_cell.angle_gamma   90.00
#
_symmetry.space_group_name_H-M   'P 1'
#
loop_
_entity.id
_entity.type
_entity.pdbx_description
1 polymer ?
#
loop_
_entity_poly.entity_id
_entity_poly.type
_entity_poly.pdbx_seq_one_letter_code
_entity_poly.pdbx_strand_id
1 'polypeptide(L)'
;MAALATALLGATSTAAHADYYSSGCRTTSSDPGGLDCWVMFWDEGIALGGGEFQSYGEKLFAYDSWADGRGVYVEAVWWQGGLRWQKSIKLTSGANTSRTLDLGDINEGIGVSFTSCQTDEGSLLNCRTQKAVA
;
A
#
# COMPACT_ATOMS: atom_id res chain seq x y z
N MET A 1 -32.42 -18.22 40.12
CA MET A 1 -31.58 -17.01 39.92
C MET A 1 -30.13 -17.45 39.76
N ALA A 2 -29.54 -17.19 38.60
CA ALA A 2 -28.11 -16.89 38.37
C ALA A 2 -27.87 -17.00 36.85
N ALA A 3 -27.95 -15.87 36.15
CA ALA A 3 -27.42 -15.77 34.80
C ALA A 3 -25.90 -15.53 34.93
N LEU A 4 -25.08 -16.48 34.48
CA LEU A 4 -23.66 -16.21 34.25
C LEU A 4 -23.55 -15.33 33.00
N ALA A 5 -23.37 -14.03 33.22
CA ALA A 5 -22.89 -13.13 32.19
C ALA A 5 -21.40 -13.42 31.98
N THR A 6 -21.07 -14.24 30.99
CA THR A 6 -19.70 -14.37 30.50
C THR A 6 -19.34 -13.04 29.83
N ALA A 7 -18.56 -12.23 30.53
CA ALA A 7 -17.97 -11.03 29.99
C ALA A 7 -17.19 -11.40 28.71
N LEU A 8 -17.65 -10.90 27.56
CA LEU A 8 -16.79 -10.77 26.38
C LEU A 8 -15.69 -9.80 26.79
N LEU A 9 -14.54 -10.35 27.21
CA LEU A 9 -13.28 -9.64 27.24
C LEU A 9 -12.97 -9.29 25.79
N GLY A 10 -13.44 -8.11 25.37
CA GLY A 10 -12.97 -7.45 24.18
C GLY A 10 -11.48 -7.24 24.36
N ALA A 11 -10.68 -8.14 23.81
CA ALA A 11 -9.30 -7.87 23.51
C ALA A 11 -9.33 -6.69 22.53
N THR A 12 -9.17 -5.47 23.05
CA THR A 12 -8.71 -4.35 22.25
C THR A 12 -7.26 -4.67 21.91
N SER A 13 -7.07 -5.58 20.95
CA SER A 13 -5.78 -5.81 20.32
C SER A 13 -5.36 -4.48 19.73
N THR A 14 -4.45 -3.80 20.40
CA THR A 14 -3.79 -2.61 19.85
C THR A 14 -3.19 -3.01 18.52
N ALA A 15 -3.61 -2.35 17.45
CA ALA A 15 -3.21 -2.73 16.11
C ALA A 15 -1.68 -2.74 15.98
N ALA A 16 -1.07 -3.85 15.56
CA ALA A 16 0.38 -4.01 15.57
C ALA A 16 1.03 -3.04 14.58
N HIS A 17 2.02 -2.26 15.02
CA HIS A 17 2.79 -1.38 14.13
C HIS A 17 3.84 -2.21 13.38
N ALA A 18 4.18 -1.83 12.15
CA ALA A 18 5.33 -2.45 11.50
C ALA A 18 6.63 -2.08 12.24
N ASP A 19 7.44 -3.09 12.55
CA ASP A 19 8.80 -2.93 13.07
C ASP A 19 9.73 -2.31 12.02
N TYR A 20 9.59 -2.74 10.76
CA TYR A 20 10.44 -2.28 9.67
C TYR A 20 9.73 -2.36 8.30
N TYR A 21 10.42 -1.89 7.26
CA TYR A 21 9.93 -1.93 5.89
C TYR A 21 11.04 -2.40 4.94
N SER A 22 10.65 -2.98 3.82
CA SER A 22 11.50 -3.16 2.64
C SER A 22 10.90 -2.39 1.46
N SER A 23 11.76 -1.84 0.62
CA SER A 23 11.33 -1.07 -0.55
C SER A 23 12.39 -1.07 -1.63
N GLY A 24 11.98 -0.89 -2.87
CA GLY A 24 12.90 -0.74 -3.98
C GLY A 24 12.18 -0.42 -5.27
N CYS A 25 12.98 -0.20 -6.31
CA CYS A 25 12.51 -0.13 -7.68
C CYS A 25 13.34 -1.06 -8.56
N ARG A 26 12.73 -1.64 -9.58
CA ARG A 26 13.36 -2.55 -10.53
C ARG A 26 12.88 -2.24 -11.93
N THR A 27 13.76 -2.38 -12.90
CA THR A 27 13.39 -2.37 -14.31
C THR A 27 12.42 -3.50 -14.58
N THR A 28 11.27 -3.19 -15.17
CA THR A 28 10.30 -4.23 -15.49
C THR A 28 10.75 -5.01 -16.74
N SER A 29 10.53 -6.32 -16.77
CA SER A 29 10.95 -7.15 -17.91
C SER A 29 10.09 -6.92 -19.16
N SER A 30 8.90 -6.35 -18.98
CA SER A 30 7.90 -6.16 -20.04
C SER A 30 7.90 -4.75 -20.63
N ASP A 31 8.71 -3.85 -20.08
CA ASP A 31 8.85 -2.44 -20.47
C ASP A 31 10.26 -1.97 -20.04
N PRO A 32 11.24 -2.03 -20.96
CA PRO A 32 12.64 -1.71 -20.66
C PRO A 32 12.88 -0.25 -20.25
N GLY A 33 11.91 0.64 -20.44
CA GLY A 33 11.97 2.05 -20.05
C GLY A 33 11.40 2.32 -18.65
N GLY A 34 10.47 1.49 -18.20
CA GLY A 34 9.78 1.69 -16.94
C GLY A 34 10.40 1.01 -15.72
N LEU A 35 10.01 1.53 -14.57
CA LEU A 35 10.48 1.13 -13.25
C LEU A 35 9.30 0.76 -12.35
N ASP A 36 9.18 -0.53 -12.05
CA ASP A 36 8.26 -1.02 -11.03
C ASP A 36 8.83 -0.70 -9.64
N CYS A 37 8.04 -0.14 -8.75
CA CYS A 37 8.46 0.19 -7.39
C CYS A 37 7.54 -0.43 -6.35
N TRP A 38 8.11 -0.91 -5.25
CA TRP A 38 7.35 -1.55 -4.18
C TRP A 38 7.77 -1.05 -2.79
N VAL A 39 6.84 -1.19 -1.85
CA VAL A 39 7.05 -1.00 -0.41
C VAL A 39 6.26 -2.09 0.31
N MET A 40 6.92 -2.80 1.22
CA MET A 40 6.34 -3.85 2.07
C MET A 40 6.66 -3.54 3.53
N PHE A 41 5.66 -3.65 4.40
CA PHE A 41 5.77 -3.46 5.85
C PHE A 41 5.82 -4.82 6.56
N TRP A 42 6.68 -4.92 7.57
CA TRP A 42 6.97 -6.15 8.28
C TRP A 42 6.92 -5.96 9.79
N ASP A 43 6.49 -7.00 10.50
CA ASP A 43 6.48 -7.10 11.96
C ASP A 43 6.88 -8.52 12.36
N GLU A 44 7.90 -8.67 13.19
CA GLU A 44 8.46 -9.98 13.60
C GLU A 44 8.71 -10.98 12.43
N GLY A 45 9.05 -10.47 11.24
CA GLY A 45 9.28 -11.28 10.02
C GLY A 45 8.02 -11.68 9.25
N ILE A 46 6.84 -11.24 9.68
CA ILE A 46 5.55 -11.40 9.00
C ILE A 46 5.31 -10.17 8.11
N ALA A 47 4.92 -10.40 6.86
CA ALA A 47 4.49 -9.33 5.96
C ALA A 47 3.10 -8.84 6.39
N LEU A 48 3.00 -7.59 6.80
CA LEU A 48 1.74 -6.98 7.21
C LEU A 48 0.95 -6.48 6.00
N GLY A 49 1.63 -5.84 5.06
CA GLY A 49 1.00 -5.29 3.87
C GLY A 49 1.88 -4.24 3.18
N GLY A 50 1.33 -3.57 2.18
CA GLY A 50 2.06 -2.60 1.40
C GLY A 50 1.49 -2.38 0.01
N GLY A 51 2.35 -1.99 -0.92
CA GLY A 51 1.93 -1.70 -2.28
C GLY A 51 3.02 -1.83 -3.31
N GLU A 52 2.58 -1.78 -4.56
CA GLU A 52 3.43 -1.79 -5.73
C GLU A 52 2.85 -0.87 -6.81
N PHE A 53 3.72 -0.13 -7.48
CA PHE A 53 3.44 0.48 -8.78
C PHE A 53 4.12 -0.38 -9.84
N GLN A 54 3.37 -0.74 -10.88
CA GLN A 54 3.89 -1.39 -12.08
C GLN A 54 3.84 -0.42 -13.25
N SER A 55 4.97 -0.20 -13.91
CA SER A 55 5.04 0.69 -15.08
C SER A 55 4.29 0.09 -16.26
N TYR A 56 4.49 -1.21 -16.51
CA TYR A 56 3.79 -1.89 -17.59
C TYR A 56 2.27 -1.99 -17.30
N GLY A 57 1.49 -1.28 -18.12
CA GLY A 57 0.04 -1.15 -17.97
C GLY A 57 -0.39 -0.29 -16.78
N GLU A 58 0.54 0.49 -16.22
CA GLU A 58 0.33 1.58 -15.26
C GLU A 58 -0.63 1.23 -14.11
N LYS A 59 -0.25 0.24 -13.31
CA LYS A 59 -1.10 -0.28 -12.24
C LYS A 59 -0.58 0.08 -10.87
N LEU A 60 -1.50 0.43 -10.00
CA LEU A 60 -1.26 0.59 -8.57
C LEU A 60 -1.89 -0.57 -7.81
N PHE A 61 -1.11 -1.23 -6.96
CA PHE A 61 -1.52 -2.35 -6.13
C PHE A 61 -1.42 -1.96 -4.67
N ALA A 62 -2.45 -2.31 -3.91
CA ALA A 62 -2.45 -2.33 -2.46
C ALA A 62 -2.75 -3.75 -2.00
N TYR A 63 -2.06 -4.20 -0.96
CA TYR A 63 -2.34 -5.46 -0.30
C TYR A 63 -2.18 -5.29 1.21
N ASP A 64 -3.11 -5.89 1.94
CA ASP A 64 -3.14 -6.00 3.38
C ASP A 64 -3.12 -7.51 3.69
N SER A 65 -1.94 -7.99 4.08
CA SER A 65 -1.59 -9.41 4.14
C SER A 65 -1.93 -10.02 5.49
N TRP A 66 -2.04 -9.22 6.56
CA TRP A 66 -2.26 -9.71 7.91
C TRP A 66 -3.30 -8.88 8.65
N ALA A 67 -4.18 -9.51 9.45
CA ALA A 67 -5.16 -8.79 10.26
C ALA A 67 -4.50 -8.26 11.55
N ASP A 68 -3.57 -7.33 11.39
CA ASP A 68 -2.90 -6.63 12.48
C ASP A 68 -3.76 -5.49 13.06
N GLY A 69 -4.94 -5.23 12.50
CA GLY A 69 -5.82 -4.12 12.87
C GLY A 69 -5.47 -2.81 12.17
N ARG A 70 -4.47 -2.79 11.28
CA ARG A 70 -4.11 -1.66 10.44
C ARG A 70 -4.56 -1.91 9.02
N GLY A 71 -4.80 -0.82 8.30
CA GLY A 71 -5.02 -0.87 6.86
C GLY A 71 -3.77 -0.45 6.08
N VAL A 72 -3.91 -0.36 4.77
CA VAL A 72 -2.86 0.10 3.87
C VAL A 72 -3.40 1.20 2.95
N TYR A 73 -2.60 2.25 2.76
CA TYR A 73 -2.85 3.30 1.80
C TYR A 73 -1.72 3.35 0.79
N VAL A 74 -2.06 3.40 -0.50
CA VAL A 74 -1.09 3.58 -1.58
C VAL A 74 -1.54 4.69 -2.50
N GLU A 75 -0.59 5.41 -3.06
CA GLU A 75 -0.82 6.55 -3.94
C GLU A 75 0.18 6.57 -5.08
N ALA A 76 -0.27 6.98 -6.26
CA ALA A 76 0.55 7.38 -7.38
C ALA A 76 0.26 8.84 -7.74
N VAL A 77 1.32 9.65 -7.88
CA VAL A 77 1.25 11.06 -8.31
C VAL A 77 2.19 11.27 -9.49
N TRP A 78 1.69 11.87 -10.57
CA TRP A 78 2.48 12.20 -11.76
C TRP A 78 2.03 13.53 -12.39
N TRP A 79 2.84 14.04 -13.31
CA TRP A 79 2.55 15.28 -14.04
C TRP A 79 2.58 15.03 -15.54
N GLN A 80 1.55 15.45 -16.26
CA GLN A 80 1.45 15.29 -17.71
C GLN A 80 0.77 16.51 -18.32
N GLY A 81 1.40 17.12 -19.32
CA GLY A 81 0.88 18.34 -19.97
C GLY A 81 0.71 19.53 -19.00
N GLY A 82 1.49 19.58 -17.92
CA GLY A 82 1.38 20.61 -16.87
C GLY A 82 0.28 20.36 -15.84
N LEU A 83 -0.51 19.29 -15.97
CA LEU A 83 -1.53 18.89 -15.01
C LEU A 83 -0.96 17.86 -14.04
N ARG A 84 -1.32 17.99 -12.75
CA ARG A 84 -1.01 17.01 -11.71
C ARG A 84 -2.13 15.98 -11.64
N TRP A 85 -1.76 14.71 -11.77
CA TRP A 85 -2.64 13.57 -11.61
C TRP A 85 -2.32 12.85 -10.30
N GLN A 86 -3.36 12.32 -9.67
CA GLN A 86 -3.26 11.61 -8.40
C GLN A 86 -4.33 10.53 -8.34
N LYS A 87 -3.92 9.32 -7.97
CA LYS A 87 -4.78 8.16 -7.78
C LYS A 87 -4.31 7.41 -6.55
N SER A 88 -5.26 6.86 -5.78
CA SER A 88 -4.93 6.17 -4.54
C SER A 88 -5.88 5.02 -4.25
N ILE A 89 -5.38 4.03 -3.52
CA ILE A 89 -6.16 2.94 -2.96
C ILE A 89 -6.01 3.01 -1.44
N LYS A 90 -7.13 2.82 -0.74
CA LYS A 90 -7.14 2.63 0.71
C LYS A 90 -7.83 1.31 1.03
N LEU A 91 -7.09 0.41 1.68
CA LEU A 91 -7.61 -0.79 2.30
C LEU A 91 -7.80 -0.50 3.78
N THR A 92 -9.01 -0.69 4.28
CA THR A 92 -9.27 -0.78 5.72
C THR A 92 -8.84 -2.16 6.21
N SER A 93 -8.40 -2.26 7.46
CA SER A 93 -7.84 -3.49 8.03
C SER A 93 -8.67 -4.73 7.69
N GLY A 94 -8.04 -5.69 7.03
CA GLY A 94 -8.64 -6.94 6.63
C GLY A 94 -7.56 -7.87 6.08
N ALA A 95 -7.24 -8.91 6.85
CA ALA A 95 -6.27 -9.93 6.42
C ALA A 95 -6.60 -10.42 5.01
N ASN A 96 -5.54 -10.60 4.22
CA ASN A 96 -5.59 -11.14 2.87
C ASN A 96 -6.51 -10.37 1.93
N THR A 97 -6.55 -9.04 2.05
CA THR A 97 -7.26 -8.18 1.10
C THR A 97 -6.28 -7.52 0.15
N SER A 98 -6.69 -7.36 -1.11
CA SER A 98 -5.90 -6.65 -2.11
C SER A 98 -6.82 -5.89 -3.06
N ARG A 99 -6.33 -4.78 -3.59
CA ARG A 99 -6.98 -4.06 -4.68
C ARG A 99 -5.95 -3.58 -5.69
N THR A 100 -6.40 -3.52 -6.94
CA THR A 100 -5.64 -2.95 -8.05
C THR A 100 -6.43 -1.79 -8.63
N LEU A 101 -5.73 -0.73 -8.99
CA LEU A 101 -6.26 0.43 -9.67
C LEU A 101 -5.44 0.66 -10.94
N ASP A 102 -6.14 0.73 -12.05
CA ASP A 102 -5.59 1.19 -13.32
C ASP A 102 -5.41 2.71 -13.26
N LEU A 103 -4.21 3.19 -13.58
CA LEU A 103 -3.88 4.62 -13.58
C LEU A 103 -4.17 5.28 -14.94
N GLY A 104 -4.46 4.48 -15.96
CA GLY A 104 -4.62 4.87 -17.36
C GLY A 104 -3.29 5.04 -18.08
N ASP A 105 -3.36 5.46 -19.34
CA ASP A 105 -2.19 5.65 -20.20
C ASP A 105 -1.34 6.85 -19.72
N ILE A 106 -0.32 6.57 -18.91
CA ILE A 106 0.69 7.56 -18.53
C ILE A 106 1.72 7.55 -19.64
N ASN A 107 2.02 8.71 -20.22
CA ASN A 107 3.01 8.77 -21.30
C ASN A 107 4.36 8.17 -20.86
N GLU A 108 5.00 7.40 -21.75
CA GLU A 108 6.32 6.83 -21.52
C GLU A 108 7.34 7.88 -21.08
N GLY A 109 8.19 7.51 -20.11
CA GLY A 109 9.23 8.36 -19.53
C GLY A 109 8.73 9.33 -18.46
N ILE A 110 7.43 9.34 -18.14
CA ILE A 110 6.90 10.20 -17.08
C ILE A 110 7.27 9.63 -15.70
N GLY A 111 7.87 10.47 -14.87
CA GLY A 111 8.16 10.14 -13.48
C GLY A 111 6.89 10.03 -12.65
N VAL A 112 6.73 8.90 -11.96
CA VAL A 112 5.63 8.63 -11.05
C VAL A 112 6.16 8.59 -9.61
N SER A 113 5.52 9.32 -8.71
CA SER A 113 5.79 9.23 -7.26
C SER A 113 4.84 8.21 -6.66
N PHE A 114 5.36 7.05 -6.31
CA PHE A 114 4.62 5.98 -5.64
C PHE A 114 4.81 6.10 -4.12
N THR A 115 3.72 6.18 -3.36
CA THR A 115 3.76 6.22 -1.90
C THR A 115 2.95 5.07 -1.32
N SER A 116 3.44 4.43 -0.27
CA SER A 116 2.73 3.42 0.52
C SER A 116 2.84 3.76 2.00
N CYS A 117 1.73 3.62 2.74
CA CYS A 117 1.62 3.91 4.17
C CYS A 117 0.82 2.79 4.86
N GLN A 118 1.15 2.51 6.12
CA GLN A 118 0.19 1.87 7.02
C GLN A 118 -0.91 2.87 7.38
N THR A 119 -2.08 2.39 7.74
CA THR A 119 -3.19 3.26 8.20
C THR A 119 -3.78 2.75 9.51
N ASP A 120 -4.18 3.67 10.36
CA ASP A 120 -4.84 3.39 11.63
C ASP A 120 -5.99 4.39 11.81
N GLU A 121 -7.24 3.90 11.79
CA GLU A 121 -8.47 4.71 11.87
C GLU A 121 -8.49 5.94 10.94
N GLY A 122 -7.80 5.85 9.80
CA GLY A 122 -7.70 6.92 8.81
C GLY A 122 -6.50 7.86 8.94
N SER A 123 -5.69 7.72 9.97
CA SER A 123 -4.36 8.31 10.04
C SER A 123 -3.39 7.56 9.12
N LEU A 124 -2.51 8.28 8.43
CA LEU A 124 -1.43 7.70 7.63
C LEU A 124 -0.16 7.58 8.48
N LEU A 125 0.44 6.40 8.49
CA LEU A 125 1.56 6.05 9.34
C LEU A 125 2.65 5.36 8.51
N ASN A 126 3.91 5.49 8.95
CA ASN A 126 5.05 4.78 8.36
C ASN A 126 5.18 4.94 6.82
N CYS A 127 4.76 6.08 6.27
CA CYS A 127 4.75 6.31 4.83
C CYS A 127 6.14 6.23 4.19
N ARG A 128 6.22 5.62 3.01
CA ARG A 128 7.43 5.52 2.18
C ARG A 128 7.09 5.87 0.75
N THR A 129 7.94 6.69 0.14
CA THR A 129 7.79 7.12 -1.25
C THR A 129 8.97 6.63 -2.07
N GLN A 130 8.68 6.12 -3.25
CA GLN A 130 9.63 5.73 -4.29
C GLN A 130 9.36 6.53 -5.56
N LYS A 131 10.39 6.64 -6.40
CA LYS A 131 10.29 7.28 -7.72
C LYS A 131 10.35 6.19 -8.79
N ALA A 132 9.23 6.02 -9.47
CA ALA A 132 9.07 5.15 -10.62
C ALA A 132 9.13 5.97 -11.92
N VAL A 133 9.14 5.25 -13.04
CA VAL A 133 8.99 5.78 -14.39
C VAL A 133 7.97 4.89 -15.08
N ALA A 134 6.95 5.50 -15.67
CA ALA A 134 5.99 4.84 -16.54
C ALA A 134 6.57 4.72 -17.95
#